data_AF-F9DEN9-F1
#
_entry.id   AF-F9DEN9-F1
#
_cell.length_a   1.000
_cell.length_b   1.000
_cell.length_c   1.000
_cell.angle_alpha   90.00
_cell.angle_beta   90.00
_cell.angle_gamma   90.00
#
_symmetry.space_group_name_H-M   'P 1'
#
loop_
_entity.id
_entity.type
_entity.pdbx_description
1 polymer ?
#
loop_
_entity_poly.entity_id
_entity_poly.type
_entity_poly.pdbx_seq_one_letter_code
_entity_poly.pdbx_strand_id
1 'polypeptide(L)'
;MTLHDAIICILKSHGTAMSYSDIAEEINSKRLYLKNDKSMISKVQISARARKHPELFVIENAKIFLRTSGENRVSPKEKKFSNLNKCSSSLLPNNKGKMKEKAVTRYDSSNFKKCLEPWIDEKTKVLILGTMPGDVSIKERSYYLNPRNAFWKIMNKLFNSTEHLDKSRDFLSGIGIGLWDVYKEGGRKGSCDAGFSCDLKTNDIQGVLNRHKSIKYIVFNGQKPQKVFLQKIGKVNIPCIVLPSTSSSNSHKSFDEKLEAWGKLKKILI
;
A
#
# COMPACT_ATOMS: atom_id res chain seq x y z
N MET A 1 -0.12 -8.19 8.90
CA MET A 1 1.08 -7.52 8.33
C MET A 1 2.29 -7.96 9.15
N THR A 2 3.52 -7.48 8.90
CA THR A 2 4.61 -7.72 9.88
C THR A 2 4.37 -6.88 11.14
N LEU A 3 5.13 -7.13 12.21
CA LEU A 3 4.99 -6.30 13.42
C LEU A 3 5.47 -4.85 13.17
N HIS A 4 6.56 -4.64 12.44
CA HIS A 4 7.02 -3.28 12.12
C HIS A 4 6.04 -2.56 11.19
N ASP A 5 5.39 -3.25 10.24
CA ASP A 5 4.34 -2.66 9.40
C ASP A 5 3.16 -2.16 10.24
N ALA A 6 2.77 -2.94 11.26
CA ALA A 6 1.67 -2.58 12.15
C ALA A 6 2.04 -1.35 13.00
N ILE A 7 3.26 -1.31 13.55
CA ILE A 7 3.76 -0.13 14.28
C ILE A 7 3.79 1.10 13.37
N ILE A 8 4.27 0.97 12.13
CA ILE A 8 4.27 2.06 11.15
C ILE A 8 2.85 2.54 10.87
N CYS A 9 1.90 1.62 10.69
CA CYS A 9 0.49 1.95 10.44
C CYS A 9 -0.09 2.79 11.59
N ILE A 10 0.15 2.36 12.83
CA ILE A 10 -0.29 3.08 14.02
C ILE A 10 0.30 4.50 14.08
N LEU A 11 1.63 4.62 13.99
CA LEU A 11 2.30 5.91 14.09
C LEU A 11 1.93 6.86 12.94
N LYS A 12 1.69 6.35 11.72
CA LYS A 12 1.18 7.16 10.60
C LYS A 12 -0.23 7.67 10.84
N SER A 13 -1.10 6.83 11.42
CA SER A 13 -2.49 7.21 11.67
C SER A 13 -2.64 8.29 12.75
N HIS A 14 -1.76 8.28 13.74
CA HIS A 14 -1.76 9.25 14.83
C HIS A 14 -0.98 10.54 14.52
N GLY A 15 -0.07 10.50 13.55
CA GLY A 15 0.75 11.65 13.15
C GLY A 15 1.71 12.15 14.23
N THR A 16 1.81 11.45 15.36
CA THR A 16 2.57 11.85 16.55
C THR A 16 3.24 10.63 17.19
N ALA A 17 4.16 10.90 18.12
CA ALA A 17 4.87 9.85 18.85
C ALA A 17 3.95 9.16 19.86
N MET A 18 4.02 7.83 19.90
CA MET A 18 3.19 7.02 20.79
C MET A 18 4.03 6.18 21.74
N SER A 19 3.48 5.90 22.92
CA SER A 19 4.15 4.99 23.86
C SER A 19 4.07 3.53 23.36
N TYR A 20 4.96 2.68 23.87
CA TYR A 20 4.92 1.25 23.56
C TYR A 20 3.59 0.58 23.95
N SER A 21 2.97 1.05 25.04
CA SER A 21 1.70 0.52 25.54
C SER A 21 0.55 0.90 24.61
N ASP A 22 0.46 2.17 24.21
CA ASP A 22 -0.60 2.65 23.31
C ASP A 22 -0.53 1.96 21.95
N ILE A 23 0.69 1.78 21.41
CA ILE A 23 0.89 1.06 20.16
C ILE A 23 0.46 -0.41 20.28
N ALA A 24 0.80 -1.07 21.39
CA ALA A 24 0.39 -2.46 21.60
C ALA A 24 -1.14 -2.59 21.71
N GLU A 25 -1.78 -1.72 22.48
CA GLU A 25 -3.24 -1.69 22.65
C GLU A 25 -3.95 -1.47 21.30
N GLU A 26 -3.45 -0.54 20.50
CA GLU A 26 -4.06 -0.23 19.21
C GLU A 26 -3.85 -1.34 18.17
N ILE A 27 -2.66 -1.94 18.13
CA ILE A 27 -2.41 -3.10 17.26
C ILE A 27 -3.34 -4.26 17.61
N ASN A 28 -3.54 -4.52 18.90
CA ASN A 28 -4.39 -5.61 19.37
C ASN A 28 -5.88 -5.32 19.11
N SER A 29 -6.36 -4.11 19.41
CA SER A 29 -7.77 -3.73 19.23
C SER A 29 -8.17 -3.71 17.76
N LYS A 30 -7.28 -3.24 16.87
CA LYS A 30 -7.49 -3.22 15.41
C LYS A 30 -7.11 -4.52 14.72
N ARG A 31 -6.62 -5.53 15.46
CA ARG A 31 -6.13 -6.83 14.93
C ARG A 31 -5.16 -6.68 13.74
N LEU A 32 -4.28 -5.68 13.78
CA LEU A 32 -3.35 -5.39 12.67
C LEU A 32 -2.24 -6.44 12.55
N TYR A 33 -1.83 -7.00 13.69
CA TYR A 33 -0.83 -8.06 13.79
C TYR A 33 -1.30 -9.11 14.78
N LEU A 34 -1.11 -10.39 14.45
CA LEU A 34 -1.32 -11.52 15.35
C LEU A 34 -0.02 -12.32 15.41
N LYS A 35 0.35 -12.75 16.61
CA LYS A 35 1.42 -13.72 16.81
C LYS A 35 1.01 -15.09 16.24
N ASN A 36 1.99 -15.96 16.00
CA ASN A 36 1.73 -17.33 15.54
C ASN A 36 0.87 -18.12 16.53
N ASP A 37 1.06 -17.87 17.83
CA ASP A 37 0.28 -18.46 18.92
C ASP A 37 -1.08 -17.77 19.16
N LYS A 38 -1.47 -16.81 18.30
CA LYS A 38 -2.68 -15.98 18.39
C LYS A 38 -2.79 -15.12 19.66
N SER A 39 -1.78 -15.08 20.51
CA SER A 39 -1.78 -14.21 21.69
C SER A 39 -1.56 -12.73 21.31
N MET A 40 -1.99 -11.84 22.19
CA MET A 40 -1.85 -10.39 22.03
C MET A 40 -0.38 -9.97 22.05
N ILE A 41 -0.05 -8.92 21.29
CA ILE A 41 1.28 -8.32 21.31
C ILE A 41 1.46 -7.47 22.58
N SER A 42 2.62 -7.56 23.22
CA SER A 42 2.95 -6.77 24.41
C SER A 42 3.82 -5.55 24.09
N LYS A 43 3.80 -4.54 24.97
CA LYS A 43 4.68 -3.35 24.88
C LYS A 43 6.16 -3.70 24.78
N VAL A 44 6.60 -4.80 25.39
CA VAL A 44 7.99 -5.29 25.34
C VAL A 44 8.36 -5.71 23.93
N GLN A 45 7.45 -6.38 23.22
CA GLN A 45 7.68 -6.81 21.85
C GLN A 45 7.66 -5.64 20.86
N ILE A 46 6.83 -4.62 21.11
CA ILE A 46 6.87 -3.35 20.36
C ILE A 46 8.25 -2.69 20.54
N SER A 47 8.71 -2.58 21.78
CA SER A 47 10.00 -1.99 22.12
C SER A 47 11.17 -2.76 21.49
N ALA A 48 11.17 -4.09 21.59
CA ALA A 48 12.18 -4.94 20.97
C ALA A 48 12.19 -4.81 19.44
N ARG A 49 11.01 -4.71 18.80
CA ARG A 49 10.91 -4.53 17.36
C ARG A 49 11.43 -3.16 16.93
N ALA A 50 11.06 -2.09 17.64
CA ALA A 50 11.49 -0.73 17.31
C ALA A 50 13.02 -0.58 17.39
N ARG A 51 13.66 -1.15 18.42
CA ARG A 51 15.13 -1.16 18.55
C ARG A 51 15.85 -1.93 17.44
N LYS A 52 15.23 -2.99 16.91
CA LYS A 52 15.78 -3.78 15.79
C LYS A 52 15.65 -3.08 14.42
N HIS A 53 14.88 -1.99 14.34
CA HIS A 53 14.63 -1.26 13.10
C HIS A 53 14.92 0.25 13.25
N PRO A 54 16.16 0.65 13.59
CA PRO A 54 16.53 2.07 13.75
C PRO A 54 16.42 2.89 12.46
N GLU A 55 16.39 2.22 11.30
CA GLU A 55 16.15 2.79 9.99
C GLU A 55 14.68 3.23 9.79
N LEU A 56 13.75 2.66 10.55
CA LEU A 56 12.31 2.95 10.47
C LEU A 56 11.83 3.81 11.63
N PHE A 57 12.44 3.62 12.81
CA PHE A 57 11.93 4.18 14.06
C PHE A 57 12.99 5.02 14.78
N VAL A 58 12.54 6.15 15.34
CA VAL A 58 13.31 6.94 16.31
C VAL A 58 12.66 6.73 17.68
N ILE A 59 13.47 6.51 18.70
CA ILE A 59 13.01 6.30 20.07
C ILE A 59 13.50 7.46 20.93
N GLU A 60 12.57 8.20 21.51
CA GLU A 60 12.88 9.34 22.38
C GLU A 60 11.87 9.39 23.52
N ASN A 61 12.33 9.60 24.76
CA ASN A 61 11.47 9.70 25.95
C ASN A 61 10.43 8.57 26.07
N ALA A 62 10.87 7.32 25.83
CA ALA A 62 10.03 6.11 25.82
C ALA A 62 8.85 6.12 24.82
N LYS A 63 8.89 6.99 23.81
CA LYS A 63 7.95 7.02 22.68
C LYS A 63 8.66 6.64 21.38
N ILE A 64 7.88 6.12 20.44
CA ILE A 64 8.34 5.75 19.10
C ILE A 64 7.84 6.79 18.11
N PHE A 65 8.73 7.22 17.22
CA PHE A 65 8.48 8.09 16.08
C PHE A 65 8.82 7.35 14.79
N LEU A 66 8.22 7.77 13.68
CA LEU A 66 8.68 7.36 12.36
C LEU A 66 9.84 8.21 11.93
N ARG A 67 10.91 7.56 11.46
CA ARG A 67 12.02 8.27 10.84
C ARG A 67 11.54 8.87 9.51
N THR A 68 11.56 10.19 9.41
CA THR A 68 11.30 10.91 8.16
C THR A 68 12.58 10.94 7.33
N SER A 69 12.48 10.53 6.07
CA SER A 69 13.56 10.66 5.09
C SER A 69 13.78 12.15 4.79
N GLY A 70 14.66 12.78 5.54
CA GLY A 70 14.97 14.21 5.45
C GLY A 70 15.84 14.77 6.58
N GLU A 71 15.95 14.09 7.73
CA GLU A 71 16.80 14.57 8.83
C GLU A 71 17.99 13.63 9.06
N ASN A 72 19.09 13.89 8.34
CA ASN A 72 20.40 13.63 8.88
C ASN A 72 20.67 14.71 9.93
N ARG A 73 20.55 14.37 11.22
CA ARG A 73 21.25 15.10 12.27
C ARG A 73 22.22 14.17 12.97
N VAL A 74 23.49 14.43 12.67
CA VAL A 74 24.63 14.28 13.56
C VAL A 74 24.24 14.84 14.94
N SER A 75 24.58 14.10 16.00
CA SER A 75 24.46 14.53 17.38
C SER A 75 25.09 15.91 17.60
N PRO A 76 24.48 16.78 18.43
CA PRO A 76 25.35 17.53 19.35
C PRO A 76 24.79 17.66 20.76
N LYS A 77 25.74 17.44 21.68
CA LYS A 77 25.95 18.00 23.01
C LYS A 77 25.05 19.19 23.39
N GLU A 78 24.59 19.12 24.65
CA GLU A 78 24.30 20.19 25.59
C GLU A 78 24.38 21.64 25.07
N LYS A 79 23.28 22.38 25.26
CA LYS A 79 23.36 23.77 25.73
C LYS A 79 22.05 24.19 26.40
N LYS A 80 22.18 24.50 27.70
CA LYS A 80 21.24 25.28 28.50
C LYS A 80 20.92 26.58 27.78
N PHE A 81 19.65 26.97 27.75
CA PHE A 81 19.26 28.38 27.85
C PHE A 81 18.00 28.52 28.69
N SER A 82 18.10 29.50 29.58
CA SER A 82 17.23 29.84 30.69
C SER A 82 16.18 30.88 30.30
N ASN A 83 15.07 30.82 31.05
CA ASN A 83 14.34 31.96 31.63
C ASN A 83 13.32 32.80 30.83
N LEU A 84 12.15 32.86 31.48
CA LEU A 84 11.29 34.01 31.79
C LEU A 84 10.28 34.56 30.75
N ASN A 85 8.99 34.30 31.02
CA ASN A 85 7.94 35.27 31.45
C ASN A 85 6.55 34.77 31.04
N LYS A 86 5.70 34.28 31.97
CA LYS A 86 4.68 35.02 32.75
C LYS A 86 3.77 35.94 31.91
N CYS A 87 2.50 35.55 31.79
CA CYS A 87 1.37 36.42 32.17
C CYS A 87 0.14 35.59 32.56
N SER A 88 -0.64 36.13 33.50
CA SER A 88 -1.57 35.44 34.40
C SER A 88 -3.04 35.77 34.12
N SER A 89 -3.93 34.94 34.70
CA SER A 89 -5.32 35.23 35.13
C SER A 89 -6.41 35.21 34.03
N SER A 90 -7.64 34.73 34.23
CA SER A 90 -8.42 34.48 35.46
C SER A 90 -9.70 33.63 35.20
N LEU A 91 -10.21 32.99 36.27
CA LEU A 91 -11.61 32.63 36.62
C LEU A 91 -12.40 31.49 35.90
N LEU A 92 -12.82 30.51 36.72
CA LEU A 92 -13.91 29.51 36.54
C LEU A 92 -15.25 30.10 37.08
N PRO A 93 -16.46 29.43 37.11
CA PRO A 93 -16.81 28.05 36.77
C PRO A 93 -18.18 27.80 36.05
N ASN A 94 -18.43 26.50 35.76
CA ASN A 94 -19.69 25.73 35.87
C ASN A 94 -20.43 25.20 34.63
N ASN A 95 -20.39 23.85 34.53
CA ASN A 95 -21.40 22.86 34.16
C ASN A 95 -22.36 23.12 32.98
N LYS A 96 -22.25 22.30 31.92
CA LYS A 96 -23.35 21.48 31.34
C LYS A 96 -22.76 20.25 30.61
N GLY A 97 -23.43 19.11 30.77
CA GLY A 97 -22.99 17.81 30.25
C GLY A 97 -22.86 17.74 28.73
N LYS A 98 -21.97 16.86 28.26
CA LYS A 98 -21.93 16.42 26.87
C LYS A 98 -21.60 14.94 26.80
N MET A 99 -22.49 14.19 26.18
CA MET A 99 -22.24 12.88 25.61
C MET A 99 -20.98 12.97 24.75
N LYS A 100 -20.04 12.04 24.93
CA LYS A 100 -18.84 11.93 24.10
C LYS A 100 -19.24 11.44 22.72
N GLU A 101 -19.43 12.39 21.82
CA GLU A 101 -19.48 12.18 20.39
C GLU A 101 -18.14 11.56 19.93
N LYS A 102 -18.20 10.38 19.31
CA LYS A 102 -17.02 9.71 18.77
C LYS A 102 -16.43 10.59 17.66
N ALA A 103 -15.20 11.04 17.85
CA ALA A 103 -14.46 11.78 16.84
C ALA A 103 -14.30 10.91 15.57
N VAL A 104 -15.07 11.25 14.54
CA VAL A 104 -14.86 10.78 13.17
C VAL A 104 -13.52 11.35 12.73
N THR A 105 -12.52 10.49 12.57
CA THR A 105 -11.18 10.85 12.08
C THR A 105 -11.31 11.53 10.73
N ARG A 106 -10.99 12.83 10.68
CA ARG A 106 -10.92 13.60 9.43
C ARG A 106 -9.85 12.97 8.53
N TYR A 107 -10.29 12.48 7.38
CA TYR A 107 -9.41 11.94 6.36
C TYR A 107 -8.54 13.07 5.81
N ASP A 108 -7.21 12.91 5.80
CA ASP A 108 -6.32 13.81 5.07
C ASP A 108 -6.59 13.66 3.56
N SER A 109 -7.41 14.55 3.03
CA SER A 109 -7.86 14.59 1.63
C SER A 109 -6.71 14.71 0.62
N SER A 110 -5.50 15.11 1.05
CA SER A 110 -4.34 15.22 0.17
C SER A 110 -3.75 13.86 -0.27
N ASN A 111 -4.05 12.79 0.47
CA ASN A 111 -3.53 11.44 0.19
C ASN A 111 -4.59 10.47 -0.34
N PHE A 112 -5.82 10.95 -0.55
CA PHE A 112 -6.90 10.15 -1.14
C PHE A 112 -6.64 9.93 -2.62
N LYS A 113 -6.77 8.68 -3.06
CA LYS A 113 -6.55 8.27 -4.45
C LYS A 113 -7.72 7.42 -4.92
N LYS A 114 -8.10 7.62 -6.17
CA LYS A 114 -9.02 6.76 -6.91
C LYS A 114 -8.23 5.97 -7.95
N CYS A 115 -8.64 4.73 -8.15
CA CYS A 115 -8.15 3.85 -9.18
C CYS A 115 -8.55 4.38 -10.57
N LEU A 116 -7.85 3.90 -11.58
CA LEU A 116 -8.20 4.08 -12.98
C LEU A 116 -9.36 3.14 -13.37
N GLU A 117 -10.02 3.50 -14.47
CA GLU A 117 -10.99 2.62 -15.13
C GLU A 117 -10.29 1.37 -15.69
N PRO A 118 -10.95 0.21 -15.65
CA PRO A 118 -10.36 -1.02 -16.17
C PRO A 118 -10.09 -0.90 -17.67
N TRP A 119 -8.91 -1.33 -18.09
CA TRP A 119 -8.63 -1.58 -19.50
C TRP A 119 -9.05 -3.00 -19.83
N ILE A 120 -10.34 -3.16 -20.14
CA ILE A 120 -10.96 -4.45 -20.46
C ILE A 120 -11.85 -4.25 -21.68
N ASP A 121 -11.97 -5.29 -22.50
CA ASP A 121 -12.85 -5.38 -23.65
C ASP A 121 -13.30 -6.84 -23.88
N GLU A 122 -14.06 -7.06 -24.95
CA GLU A 122 -14.53 -8.39 -25.40
C GLU A 122 -13.38 -9.39 -25.63
N LYS A 123 -12.20 -8.92 -26.06
CA LYS A 123 -11.04 -9.76 -26.41
C LYS A 123 -10.18 -10.13 -25.19
N THR A 124 -10.44 -9.52 -24.04
CA THR A 124 -9.63 -9.71 -22.84
C THR A 124 -9.76 -11.14 -22.30
N LYS A 125 -8.68 -11.93 -22.42
CA LYS A 125 -8.57 -13.31 -21.91
C LYS A 125 -7.90 -13.36 -20.54
N VAL A 126 -6.92 -12.48 -20.31
CA VAL A 126 -6.14 -12.41 -19.07
C VAL A 126 -6.36 -11.04 -18.42
N LEU A 127 -6.86 -11.02 -17.19
CA LEU A 127 -6.95 -9.80 -16.39
C LEU A 127 -5.77 -9.71 -15.42
N ILE A 128 -4.89 -8.73 -15.62
CA ILE A 128 -3.79 -8.45 -14.72
C ILE A 128 -4.24 -7.47 -13.64
N LEU A 129 -4.04 -7.85 -12.38
CA LEU A 129 -4.42 -7.05 -11.21
C LEU A 129 -3.19 -6.56 -10.45
N GLY A 130 -3.04 -5.23 -10.40
CA GLY A 130 -2.14 -4.53 -9.48
C GLY A 130 -2.80 -4.24 -8.12
N THR A 131 -2.05 -3.64 -7.19
CA THR A 131 -2.59 -3.23 -5.89
C THR A 131 -3.43 -1.95 -6.01
N MET A 132 -2.82 -0.88 -6.54
CA MET A 132 -3.44 0.40 -6.90
C MET A 132 -2.48 1.16 -7.83
N PRO A 133 -2.96 1.90 -8.87
CA PRO A 133 -2.08 2.61 -9.79
C PRO A 133 -1.16 3.61 -9.06
N GLY A 134 0.08 3.76 -9.54
CA GLY A 134 1.02 4.77 -9.03
C GLY A 134 0.58 6.20 -9.31
N ASP A 135 1.22 7.19 -8.69
CA ASP A 135 0.76 8.59 -8.77
C ASP A 135 0.89 9.16 -10.18
N VAL A 136 1.97 8.80 -10.87
CA VAL A 136 2.15 9.10 -12.30
C VAL A 136 1.05 8.45 -13.12
N SER A 137 0.71 7.19 -12.85
CA SER A 137 -0.35 6.49 -13.57
C SER A 137 -1.73 7.12 -13.38
N ILE A 138 -2.04 7.55 -12.15
CA ILE A 138 -3.30 8.23 -11.84
C ILE A 138 -3.37 9.56 -12.59
N LYS A 139 -2.31 10.36 -12.53
CA LYS A 139 -2.23 11.67 -13.19
C LYS A 139 -2.42 11.54 -14.71
N GLU A 140 -1.72 10.61 -15.32
CA GLU A 140 -1.69 10.41 -16.77
C GLU A 140 -2.81 9.47 -17.27
N ARG A 141 -3.70 9.01 -16.38
CA ARG A 141 -4.82 8.10 -16.67
C ARG A 141 -4.40 6.82 -17.43
N SER A 142 -3.23 6.29 -17.13
CA SER A 142 -2.68 5.12 -17.81
C SER A 142 -1.79 4.29 -16.89
N TYR A 143 -1.83 2.97 -17.06
CA TYR A 143 -1.23 2.03 -16.12
C TYR A 143 0.29 1.93 -16.26
N TYR A 144 0.95 1.67 -15.12
CA TYR A 144 2.39 1.39 -15.02
C TYR A 144 3.33 2.40 -15.71
N LEU A 145 2.97 3.68 -15.76
CA LEU A 145 3.72 4.71 -16.49
C LEU A 145 4.99 5.21 -15.80
N ASN A 146 5.23 4.83 -14.55
CA ASN A 146 6.49 5.15 -13.89
C ASN A 146 7.65 4.51 -14.68
N PRO A 147 8.66 5.27 -15.16
CA PRO A 147 9.76 4.71 -15.97
C PRO A 147 10.57 3.61 -15.28
N ARG A 148 10.54 3.57 -13.94
CA ARG A 148 11.18 2.52 -13.14
C ARG A 148 10.35 1.24 -13.05
N ASN A 149 9.08 1.25 -13.49
CA ASN A 149 8.25 0.05 -13.58
C ASN A 149 8.59 -0.74 -14.84
N ALA A 150 8.89 -2.03 -14.68
CA ALA A 150 9.32 -2.90 -15.77
C ALA A 150 8.16 -3.44 -16.62
N PHE A 151 6.90 -3.18 -16.25
CA PHE A 151 5.72 -3.80 -16.87
C PHE A 151 5.73 -3.67 -18.39
N TRP A 152 5.82 -2.44 -18.90
CA TRP A 152 5.81 -2.18 -20.33
C TRP A 152 7.00 -2.81 -21.05
N LYS A 153 8.19 -2.75 -20.45
CA LYS A 153 9.40 -3.39 -21.01
C LYS A 153 9.20 -4.91 -21.14
N ILE A 154 8.61 -5.54 -20.13
CA ILE A 154 8.31 -6.98 -20.12
C ILE A 154 7.27 -7.32 -21.20
N MET A 155 6.13 -6.60 -21.23
CA MET A 155 5.08 -6.86 -22.23
C MET A 155 5.61 -6.74 -23.65
N ASN A 156 6.40 -5.71 -23.93
CA ASN A 156 6.99 -5.51 -25.25
C ASN A 156 7.99 -6.61 -25.60
N LYS A 157 8.88 -7.00 -24.68
CA LYS A 157 9.82 -8.12 -24.93
C LYS A 157 9.12 -9.45 -25.17
N LEU A 158 7.94 -9.66 -24.59
CA LEU A 158 7.19 -10.89 -24.76
C LEU A 158 6.35 -10.88 -26.05
N PHE A 159 5.68 -9.78 -26.38
CA PHE A 159 4.59 -9.77 -27.35
C PHE A 159 4.70 -8.72 -28.45
N ASN A 160 5.59 -7.74 -28.33
CA ASN A 160 5.74 -6.74 -29.38
C ASN A 160 6.86 -7.17 -30.35
N SER A 161 6.52 -7.21 -31.63
CA SER A 161 7.45 -7.53 -32.73
C SER A 161 8.15 -6.29 -33.29
N THR A 162 7.79 -5.09 -32.84
CA THR A 162 8.39 -3.83 -33.28
C THR A 162 9.51 -3.38 -32.33
N GLU A 163 10.37 -2.48 -32.82
CA GLU A 163 11.46 -1.91 -32.02
C GLU A 163 10.97 -0.83 -31.03
N HIS A 164 9.78 -0.27 -31.26
CA HIS A 164 9.24 0.81 -30.45
C HIS A 164 8.53 0.29 -29.20
N LEU A 165 8.79 0.94 -28.06
CA LEU A 165 8.15 0.58 -26.80
C LEU A 165 6.68 1.07 -26.77
N ASP A 166 5.75 0.16 -27.02
CA ASP A 166 4.32 0.45 -26.98
C ASP A 166 3.78 0.39 -25.55
N LYS A 167 3.04 1.43 -25.15
CA LYS A 167 2.40 1.57 -23.83
C LYS A 167 0.90 1.82 -23.93
N SER A 168 0.31 1.49 -25.07
CA SER A 168 -1.09 1.73 -25.37
C SER A 168 -2.00 0.66 -24.79
N ARG A 169 -3.27 1.03 -24.64
CA ARG A 169 -4.35 0.08 -24.36
C ARG A 169 -4.55 -0.88 -25.54
N ASP A 170 -4.43 -0.38 -26.76
CA ASP A 170 -4.69 -1.15 -27.98
C ASP A 170 -3.68 -2.27 -28.17
N PHE A 171 -2.41 -2.06 -27.83
CA PHE A 171 -1.40 -3.11 -27.80
C PHE A 171 -1.82 -4.25 -26.87
N LEU A 172 -2.22 -3.95 -25.63
CA LEU A 172 -2.63 -4.98 -24.67
C LEU A 172 -3.94 -5.67 -25.09
N SER A 173 -4.91 -4.90 -25.61
CA SER A 173 -6.15 -5.42 -26.18
C SER A 173 -5.88 -6.40 -27.32
N GLY A 174 -4.97 -6.05 -28.24
CA GLY A 174 -4.59 -6.88 -29.38
C GLY A 174 -4.01 -8.24 -28.99
N ILE A 175 -3.41 -8.35 -27.81
CA ILE A 175 -2.86 -9.60 -27.27
C ILE A 175 -3.75 -10.25 -26.19
N GLY A 176 -4.97 -9.73 -25.99
CA GLY A 176 -5.95 -10.29 -25.05
C GLY A 176 -5.63 -10.07 -23.58
N ILE A 177 -4.85 -9.03 -23.25
CA ILE A 177 -4.50 -8.64 -21.89
C ILE A 177 -5.31 -7.41 -21.47
N GLY A 178 -5.96 -7.51 -20.31
CA GLY A 178 -6.61 -6.39 -19.65
C GLY A 178 -5.91 -6.01 -18.36
N LEU A 179 -6.05 -4.74 -17.95
CA LEU A 179 -5.45 -4.19 -16.74
C LEU A 179 -6.49 -3.62 -15.79
N TRP A 180 -6.31 -3.90 -14.49
CA TRP A 180 -6.98 -3.17 -13.42
C TRP A 180 -6.21 -3.31 -12.10
N ASP A 181 -6.82 -2.89 -11.00
CA ASP A 181 -6.25 -3.02 -9.66
C ASP A 181 -7.30 -3.50 -8.66
N VAL A 182 -6.81 -4.03 -7.53
CA VAL A 182 -7.67 -4.56 -6.47
C VAL A 182 -8.34 -3.44 -5.68
N TYR A 183 -7.61 -2.36 -5.35
CA TYR A 183 -8.20 -1.23 -4.64
C TYR A 183 -8.82 -0.23 -5.60
N LYS A 184 -10.09 0.13 -5.33
CA LYS A 184 -10.86 1.16 -6.03
C LYS A 184 -10.48 2.55 -5.57
N GLU A 185 -10.40 2.75 -4.27
CA GLU A 185 -10.13 4.06 -3.68
C GLU A 185 -9.67 3.95 -2.23
N GLY A 186 -8.99 5.00 -1.79
CA GLY A 186 -8.61 5.20 -0.40
C GLY A 186 -7.22 5.83 -0.31
N GLY A 187 -6.60 5.72 0.85
CA GLY A 187 -5.54 6.61 1.27
C GLY A 187 -4.23 5.94 0.98
N ARG A 188 -3.38 6.59 0.18
CA ARG A 188 -2.03 6.09 -0.03
C ARG A 188 -1.06 7.26 -0.15
N LYS A 189 -0.19 7.43 0.83
CA LYS A 189 0.92 8.37 0.73
C LYS A 189 1.96 7.86 -0.28
N GLY A 190 2.22 8.65 -1.32
CA GLY A 190 3.09 8.25 -2.43
C GLY A 190 2.58 7.04 -3.22
N SER A 191 3.47 6.39 -3.98
CA SER A 191 3.14 5.28 -4.86
C SER A 191 3.45 3.89 -4.30
N CYS A 192 4.09 3.81 -3.13
CA CYS A 192 4.48 2.54 -2.51
C CYS A 192 3.32 1.95 -1.69
N ASP A 193 3.22 0.62 -1.68
CA ASP A 193 2.22 -0.11 -0.89
C ASP A 193 2.40 0.11 0.62
N ALA A 194 3.58 0.49 1.09
CA ALA A 194 3.81 0.90 2.48
C ALA A 194 3.10 2.22 2.85
N GLY A 195 2.59 2.96 1.86
CA GLY A 195 1.88 4.22 2.02
C GLY A 195 0.38 4.07 2.30
N PHE A 196 -0.19 2.88 2.20
CA PHE A 196 -1.61 2.62 2.35
C PHE A 196 -2.12 2.91 3.78
N SER A 197 -3.29 3.57 3.88
CA SER A 197 -4.03 3.77 5.12
C SER A 197 -4.94 2.58 5.45
N CYS A 198 -5.51 2.58 6.66
CA CYS A 198 -6.73 1.83 6.94
C CYS A 198 -7.88 2.41 6.08
N ASP A 199 -8.87 1.59 5.71
CA ASP A 199 -10.09 1.97 4.97
C ASP A 199 -10.02 2.10 3.43
N LEU A 200 -9.21 1.26 2.78
CA LEU A 200 -9.24 1.10 1.32
C LEU A 200 -10.44 0.28 0.85
N LYS A 201 -11.20 0.79 -0.12
CA LYS A 201 -12.28 0.05 -0.80
C LYS A 201 -11.75 -0.71 -2.01
N THR A 202 -12.34 -1.85 -2.32
CA THR A 202 -11.96 -2.67 -3.47
C THR A 202 -12.82 -2.40 -4.69
N ASN A 203 -12.28 -2.72 -5.86
CA ASN A 203 -13.04 -2.76 -7.11
C ASN A 203 -13.99 -3.97 -7.13
N ASP A 204 -15.07 -3.88 -7.90
CA ASP A 204 -16.02 -4.98 -8.13
C ASP A 204 -15.48 -5.93 -9.21
N ILE A 205 -14.47 -6.70 -8.83
CA ILE A 205 -13.82 -7.63 -9.75
C ILE A 205 -14.75 -8.81 -10.07
N GLN A 206 -15.55 -9.25 -9.10
CA GLN A 206 -16.51 -10.33 -9.32
C GLN A 206 -17.56 -9.93 -10.37
N GLY A 207 -18.10 -8.71 -10.30
CA GLY A 207 -19.01 -8.19 -11.31
C GLY A 207 -18.36 -8.04 -12.68
N VAL A 208 -17.09 -7.64 -12.75
CA VAL A 208 -16.33 -7.61 -14.03
C VAL A 208 -16.20 -9.01 -14.61
N LEU A 209 -15.81 -10.02 -13.83
CA LEU A 209 -15.74 -11.41 -14.31
C LEU A 209 -17.12 -11.95 -14.72
N ASN A 210 -18.19 -11.47 -14.08
CA ASN A 210 -19.55 -11.86 -14.45
C ASN A 210 -19.97 -11.25 -15.79
N ARG A 211 -19.58 -10.01 -16.10
CA ARG A 211 -19.89 -9.33 -17.36
C ARG A 211 -18.97 -9.78 -18.51
N HIS A 212 -17.69 -9.99 -18.23
CA HIS A 212 -16.69 -10.32 -19.24
C HIS A 212 -16.30 -11.80 -19.16
N LYS A 213 -17.12 -12.66 -19.76
CA LYS A 213 -16.90 -14.11 -19.78
C LYS A 213 -15.70 -14.55 -20.61
N SER A 214 -15.15 -13.67 -21.43
CA SER A 214 -13.89 -13.88 -22.16
C SER A 214 -12.69 -13.97 -21.21
N ILE A 215 -12.75 -13.37 -20.02
CA ILE A 215 -11.68 -13.46 -19.03
C ILE A 215 -11.60 -14.88 -18.48
N LYS A 216 -10.51 -15.58 -18.77
CA LYS A 216 -10.25 -16.95 -18.34
C LYS A 216 -9.21 -17.05 -17.23
N TYR A 217 -8.41 -16.00 -17.03
CA TYR A 217 -7.33 -15.99 -16.04
C TYR A 217 -7.24 -14.66 -15.31
N ILE A 218 -6.94 -14.73 -14.01
CA ILE A 218 -6.44 -13.58 -13.25
C ILE A 218 -4.95 -13.75 -13.01
N VAL A 219 -4.21 -12.67 -13.26
CA VAL A 219 -2.77 -12.61 -13.00
C VAL A 219 -2.48 -11.47 -12.03
N PHE A 220 -1.98 -11.79 -10.85
CA PHE A 220 -1.60 -10.81 -9.85
C PHE A 220 -0.18 -10.30 -10.09
N ASN A 221 -0.02 -8.98 -10.21
CA ASN A 221 1.27 -8.31 -10.30
C ASN A 221 1.89 -8.14 -8.90
N GLY A 222 2.35 -9.25 -8.32
CA GLY A 222 2.90 -9.35 -6.97
C GLY A 222 1.98 -10.05 -5.96
N GLN A 223 2.52 -10.35 -4.78
CA GLN A 223 1.79 -11.07 -3.72
C GLN A 223 0.75 -10.19 -3.01
N LYS A 224 0.97 -8.88 -2.93
CA LYS A 224 0.07 -7.95 -2.25
C LYS A 224 -1.34 -7.92 -2.88
N PRO A 225 -1.53 -7.74 -4.19
CA PRO A 225 -2.86 -7.73 -4.78
C PRO A 225 -3.57 -9.07 -4.59
N GLN A 226 -2.89 -10.20 -4.74
CA GLN A 226 -3.46 -11.52 -4.44
C GLN A 226 -3.97 -11.61 -2.99
N LYS A 227 -3.14 -11.20 -2.03
CA LYS A 227 -3.50 -11.26 -0.61
C LYS A 227 -4.74 -10.42 -0.31
N VAL A 228 -4.79 -9.20 -0.83
CA VAL A 228 -5.94 -8.31 -0.64
C VAL A 228 -7.18 -8.87 -1.32
N PHE A 229 -7.03 -9.38 -2.55
CA PHE A 229 -8.12 -10.00 -3.30
C PHE A 229 -8.75 -11.14 -2.51
N LEU A 230 -7.96 -12.09 -2.02
CA LEU A 230 -8.45 -13.22 -1.24
C LEU A 230 -9.10 -12.79 0.09
N GLN A 231 -8.57 -11.74 0.73
CA GLN A 231 -9.08 -11.23 2.00
C GLN A 231 -10.39 -10.46 1.89
N LYS A 232 -10.55 -9.66 0.83
CA LYS A 232 -11.65 -8.70 0.70
C LYS A 232 -12.72 -9.08 -0.33
N ILE A 233 -12.33 -9.81 -1.36
CA ILE A 233 -13.20 -10.19 -2.48
C ILE A 233 -13.54 -11.68 -2.40
N GLY A 234 -12.54 -12.52 -2.10
CA GLY A 234 -12.71 -13.97 -1.94
C GLY A 234 -12.17 -14.76 -3.13
N LYS A 235 -12.65 -16.01 -3.28
CA LYS A 235 -12.25 -16.90 -4.37
C LYS A 235 -13.13 -16.70 -5.60
N VAL A 236 -12.59 -17.02 -6.77
CA VAL A 236 -13.28 -16.98 -8.07
C VAL A 236 -13.12 -18.31 -8.81
N ASN A 237 -14.03 -18.61 -9.74
CA ASN A 237 -14.05 -19.86 -10.50
C ASN A 237 -13.17 -19.85 -11.76
N ILE A 238 -12.11 -19.04 -11.76
CA ILE A 238 -11.10 -19.01 -12.82
C ILE A 238 -9.71 -19.13 -12.22
N PRO A 239 -8.74 -19.71 -12.94
CA PRO A 239 -7.37 -19.82 -12.46
C PRO A 239 -6.76 -18.46 -12.13
N CYS A 240 -6.09 -18.41 -10.97
CA CYS A 240 -5.39 -17.24 -10.45
C CYS A 240 -3.89 -17.54 -10.36
N ILE A 241 -3.07 -16.70 -11.00
CA ILE A 241 -1.61 -16.84 -11.03
C ILE A 241 -0.98 -15.63 -10.37
N VAL A 242 0.11 -15.83 -9.63
CA VAL A 242 0.89 -14.73 -9.04
C VAL A 242 2.21 -14.64 -9.77
N LEU A 243 2.51 -13.47 -10.30
CA LEU A 243 3.80 -13.16 -10.92
C LEU A 243 4.58 -12.17 -10.05
N PRO A 244 5.92 -12.12 -10.19
CA PRO A 244 6.73 -11.13 -9.50
C PRO A 244 6.27 -9.71 -9.82
N SER A 245 6.28 -8.83 -8.82
CA SER A 245 5.90 -7.44 -9.04
C SER A 245 6.85 -6.77 -10.03
N THR A 246 6.29 -6.05 -11.00
CA THR A 246 7.02 -5.26 -12.00
C THR A 246 7.51 -3.90 -11.46
N SER A 247 7.11 -3.53 -10.25
CA SER A 247 7.60 -2.32 -9.58
C SER A 247 9.10 -2.41 -9.30
N SER A 248 9.77 -1.26 -9.32
CA SER A 248 11.17 -1.14 -8.87
C SER A 248 11.33 -1.39 -7.38
N SER A 249 10.25 -1.28 -6.59
CA SER A 249 10.27 -1.63 -5.16
C SER A 249 10.50 -3.13 -4.93
N ASN A 250 10.29 -3.97 -5.95
CA ASN A 250 10.64 -5.38 -5.91
C ASN A 250 12.07 -5.56 -6.42
N SER A 251 13.06 -5.12 -5.65
CA SER A 251 14.48 -5.16 -6.00
C SER A 251 15.14 -6.53 -5.80
N HIS A 252 14.46 -7.47 -5.13
CA HIS A 252 14.95 -8.83 -4.91
C HIS A 252 14.98 -9.70 -6.18
N LYS A 253 14.36 -9.25 -7.28
CA LYS A 253 14.40 -9.94 -8.57
C LYS A 253 14.95 -9.04 -9.66
N SER A 254 15.87 -9.58 -10.45
CA SER A 254 16.41 -8.95 -11.65
C SER A 254 15.33 -8.75 -12.71
N PHE A 255 15.65 -7.97 -13.75
CA PHE A 255 14.75 -7.82 -14.89
C PHE A 255 14.53 -9.16 -15.61
N ASP A 256 15.59 -9.94 -15.82
CA ASP A 256 15.51 -11.21 -16.54
C ASP A 256 14.70 -12.26 -15.79
N GLU A 257 14.86 -12.35 -14.46
CA GLU A 257 14.04 -13.23 -13.62
C GLU A 257 12.55 -12.85 -13.64
N LYS A 258 12.25 -11.54 -13.76
CA LYS A 258 10.88 -11.08 -13.96
C LYS A 258 10.42 -11.48 -15.35
N LEU A 259 11.20 -11.20 -16.40
CA LEU A 259 10.84 -11.51 -17.78
C LEU A 259 10.55 -13.01 -17.96
N GLU A 260 11.40 -13.88 -17.43
CA GLU A 260 11.22 -15.32 -17.46
C GLU A 260 9.92 -15.75 -16.77
N ALA A 261 9.68 -15.27 -15.55
CA ALA A 261 8.45 -15.59 -14.81
C ALA A 261 7.18 -15.12 -15.55
N TRP A 262 7.24 -13.93 -16.14
CA TRP A 262 6.16 -13.34 -16.94
C TRP A 262 5.98 -14.02 -18.29
N GLY A 263 6.99 -14.75 -18.80
CA GLY A 263 6.91 -15.59 -19.98
C GLY A 263 5.80 -16.65 -19.91
N LYS A 264 5.32 -17.01 -18.72
CA LYS A 264 4.12 -17.85 -18.52
C LYS A 264 2.89 -17.32 -19.26
N LEU A 265 2.77 -16.01 -19.47
CA LEU A 265 1.66 -15.42 -20.22
C LEU A 265 1.59 -15.94 -21.66
N LYS A 266 2.72 -16.23 -22.30
CA LYS A 266 2.72 -16.82 -23.66
C LYS A 266 1.94 -18.12 -23.70
N LYS A 267 2.13 -18.99 -22.70
CA LYS A 267 1.44 -20.28 -22.62
C LYS A 267 -0.06 -20.17 -22.35
N ILE A 268 -0.52 -19.03 -21.84
CA ILE A 268 -1.91 -18.80 -21.43
C ILE A 268 -2.71 -18.11 -22.56
N LEU A 269 -2.02 -17.32 -23.39
CA LEU A 269 -2.63 -16.53 -24.46
C LEU A 269 -2.62 -17.22 -25.83
N ILE A 270 -1.75 -18.22 -26.02
CA ILE A 270 -1.79 -19.19 -27.13
C ILE A 270 -3.00 -20.10 -26.93
#